data_AF-A0A1S3CCI6-F1
#
_entry.id   AF-A0A1S3CCI6-F1
#
_cell.length_a   1.000
_cell.length_b   1.000
_cell.length_c   1.000
_cell.angle_alpha   90.00
_cell.angle_beta   90.00
_cell.angle_gamma   90.00
#
_symmetry.space_group_name_H-M   'P 1'
#
loop_
_entity.id
_entity.type
_entity.pdbx_description
1 polymer ?
#
loop_
_entity_poly.entity_id
_entity_poly.type
_entity_poly.pdbx_seq_one_letter_code
_entity_poly.pdbx_strand_id
1 'polypeptide(L)'
;MVPLPLISQIPKFNQVSRFCMAMKKQEEMVVASSDRYETRIPHVLSVAGSDSGAGAGIQADLKTCAARGVYCSTVITAITAQNTVGVQDVNIVPEGFVSKQLKSVLSDMQVDVVKTGMLPSTGIVQVLHQCLKEFPVRALVVDPVMVSTSGDVLAGPTIISVLQEELLPMADLVTPNLKEASALLGGMPLKTISDMRHAATLIHQMGSKNVLVKGGDLPDSLDAVDIFFDGKDLHELRSSRIKSRNTHGTGCSLASCISAELAKGSSMFSAVKASKQFIERALRYSKDINIGHGPQGPFDHLCRLKSREQSSYSQGCFNPTDLFLYAVTDSGMNERWDRSITDAVKAAVEGGATIVQIREKDAKTRDFLEVAKSCIKICHAHGVPLLINDRIDIALACDADGVHVGQSDIPAHEVRRLLGPNKVIGVSCKTMEQAEQAWIDGADYIGCGGVYPTNTKANNLTVGIDGLKRVCLASKLPVVAIGGINHTNAAAVMGIGIPNLRGVAVVSALFDRQCVLEAASKLHATLVEATTSNV
;
A
#
# COMPACT_ATOMS: atom_id res chain seq x y z
N MET A 1 12.75 14.46 91.92
CA MET A 1 14.14 14.56 91.39
C MET A 1 14.09 14.44 89.87
N VAL A 2 14.63 15.44 89.19
CA VAL A 2 15.00 15.48 87.75
C VAL A 2 16.30 14.65 87.55
N PRO A 3 16.81 14.25 86.35
CA PRO A 3 16.27 13.82 85.02
C PRO A 3 16.87 12.47 84.52
N LEU A 4 16.56 12.00 83.28
CA LEU A 4 17.47 11.46 82.22
C LEU A 4 16.68 10.86 80.99
N PRO A 5 17.28 10.63 79.78
CA PRO A 5 16.85 11.25 78.51
C PRO A 5 16.62 10.30 77.28
N LEU A 6 16.15 10.91 76.17
CA LEU A 6 16.36 10.68 74.71
C LEU A 6 16.57 9.28 74.06
N ILE A 7 15.86 9.08 72.93
CA ILE A 7 16.27 8.57 71.56
C ILE A 7 15.00 8.03 70.87
N SER A 8 14.29 8.79 70.04
CA SER A 8 14.44 9.02 68.59
C SER A 8 14.33 7.79 67.68
N GLN A 9 13.20 7.67 66.95
CA GLN A 9 13.08 7.60 65.48
C GLN A 9 11.81 6.84 65.02
N ILE A 10 10.75 7.60 64.72
CA ILE A 10 9.67 7.19 63.82
C ILE A 10 9.56 8.31 62.77
N PRO A 11 9.76 8.04 61.46
CA PRO A 11 9.51 9.05 60.43
C PRO A 11 8.02 9.31 60.33
N LYS A 12 7.66 10.58 60.56
CA LYS A 12 6.31 11.15 60.50
C LYS A 12 5.74 11.10 59.07
N PHE A 13 4.41 11.04 59.04
CA PHE A 13 3.39 11.19 57.98
C PHE A 13 3.64 12.10 56.73
N ASN A 14 4.83 12.66 56.52
CA ASN A 14 5.13 13.63 55.44
C ASN A 14 5.72 13.02 54.15
N GLN A 15 5.97 11.71 54.09
CA GLN A 15 6.43 11.05 52.85
C GLN A 15 5.28 10.60 51.94
N VAL A 16 4.13 10.20 52.50
CA VAL A 16 2.98 9.70 51.71
C VAL A 16 2.29 10.84 50.93
N SER A 17 2.18 12.03 51.52
CA SER A 17 1.59 13.21 50.84
C SER A 17 2.44 13.71 49.68
N ARG A 18 3.77 13.67 49.79
CA ARG A 18 4.69 14.00 48.68
C ARG A 18 4.68 12.95 47.58
N PHE A 19 4.50 11.66 47.93
CA PHE A 19 4.39 10.60 46.95
C PHE A 19 3.09 10.69 46.13
N CYS A 20 1.94 10.95 46.77
CA CYS A 20 0.67 11.15 46.06
C CYS A 20 0.63 12.43 45.22
N MET A 21 1.26 13.53 45.66
CA MET A 21 1.38 14.74 44.82
C MET A 21 2.36 14.55 43.65
N ALA A 22 3.45 13.79 43.83
CA ALA A 22 4.36 13.45 42.74
C ALA A 22 3.70 12.51 41.70
N MET A 23 2.86 11.58 42.14
CA MET A 23 2.07 10.74 41.23
C MET A 23 0.99 11.52 40.50
N LYS A 24 0.30 12.49 41.15
CA LYS A 24 -0.62 13.39 40.45
C LYS A 24 0.08 14.34 39.47
N LYS A 25 1.27 14.85 39.81
CA LYS A 25 2.08 15.66 38.89
C LYS A 25 2.67 14.83 37.75
N GLN A 26 2.96 13.54 37.97
CA GLN A 26 3.33 12.61 36.89
C GLN A 26 2.12 12.21 36.06
N GLU A 27 0.92 12.03 36.62
CA GLU A 27 -0.31 11.83 35.83
C GLU A 27 -0.66 13.09 35.01
N GLU A 28 -0.55 14.28 35.59
CA GLU A 28 -0.76 15.55 34.86
C GLU A 28 0.35 15.86 33.84
N MET A 29 1.61 15.45 34.08
CA MET A 29 2.70 15.55 33.08
C MET A 29 2.65 14.47 32.00
N VAL A 30 2.16 13.25 32.31
CA VAL A 30 2.01 12.16 31.35
C VAL A 30 0.77 12.37 30.46
N VAL A 31 -0.22 13.13 30.94
CA VAL A 31 -1.38 13.57 30.13
C VAL A 31 -1.05 14.82 29.28
N ALA A 32 0.03 15.54 29.56
CA ALA A 32 0.43 16.76 28.84
C ALA A 32 1.45 16.55 27.70
N SER A 33 1.76 15.30 27.32
CA SER A 33 2.60 15.02 26.14
C SER A 33 2.07 13.93 25.21
N SER A 34 0.79 13.57 25.32
CA SER A 34 0.12 12.83 24.25
C SER A 34 -0.38 13.84 23.21
N ASP A 35 0.55 14.41 22.44
CA ASP A 35 0.22 14.73 21.05
C ASP A 35 -0.04 13.38 20.38
N ARG A 36 -1.26 12.85 20.60
CA ARG A 36 -1.85 11.89 19.67
C ARG A 36 -1.84 12.67 18.36
N TYR A 37 -0.88 12.37 17.50
CA TYR A 37 -1.02 12.67 16.09
C TYR A 37 -2.34 12.03 15.68
N GLU A 38 -3.42 12.80 15.70
CA GLU A 38 -4.69 12.38 15.12
C GLU A 38 -4.35 12.06 13.68
N THR A 39 -4.30 10.78 13.37
CA THR A 39 -4.04 10.28 12.03
C THR A 39 -5.23 10.72 11.18
N ARG A 40 -5.08 11.89 10.57
CA ARG A 40 -6.08 12.45 9.67
C ARG A 40 -6.33 11.44 8.55
N ILE A 41 -7.52 10.86 8.53
CA ILE A 41 -7.91 9.89 7.51
C ILE A 41 -8.25 10.68 6.24
N PRO A 42 -7.58 10.42 5.11
CA PRO A 42 -7.95 11.04 3.83
C PRO A 42 -9.42 10.79 3.51
N HIS A 43 -10.15 11.83 3.11
CA HIS A 43 -11.59 11.78 2.92
C HIS A 43 -12.03 12.26 1.53
N VAL A 44 -12.67 11.37 0.78
CA VAL A 44 -13.37 11.69 -0.47
C VAL A 44 -14.88 11.73 -0.26
N LEU A 45 -15.57 12.75 -0.77
CA LEU A 45 -17.02 12.77 -0.90
C LEU A 45 -17.41 12.49 -2.37
N SER A 46 -18.12 11.38 -2.62
CA SER A 46 -18.72 11.12 -3.93
C SER A 46 -20.13 11.71 -4.01
N VAL A 47 -20.38 12.54 -5.03
CA VAL A 47 -21.70 13.10 -5.37
C VAL A 47 -22.15 12.49 -6.69
N ALA A 48 -22.93 11.41 -6.62
CA ALA A 48 -23.30 10.62 -7.81
C ALA A 48 -24.59 9.81 -7.62
N GLY A 49 -25.03 9.17 -8.71
CA GLY A 49 -26.14 8.22 -8.68
C GLY A 49 -25.76 6.86 -8.09
N SER A 50 -26.75 6.17 -7.55
CA SER A 50 -26.64 4.79 -7.07
C SER A 50 -26.96 3.79 -8.17
N ASP A 51 -26.00 2.93 -8.51
CA ASP A 51 -26.15 1.80 -9.43
C ASP A 51 -26.54 0.53 -8.65
N SER A 52 -27.76 0.04 -8.87
CA SER A 52 -28.25 -1.20 -8.24
C SER A 52 -27.40 -2.44 -8.58
N GLY A 53 -26.77 -2.47 -9.76
CA GLY A 53 -25.84 -3.52 -10.18
C GLY A 53 -24.46 -3.41 -9.54
N ALA A 54 -24.20 -2.29 -8.82
CA ALA A 54 -22.99 -1.99 -8.07
C ALA A 54 -21.68 -2.07 -8.89
N GLY A 55 -21.76 -1.90 -10.22
CA GLY A 55 -20.60 -1.86 -11.10
C GLY A 55 -20.07 -0.45 -11.31
N ALA A 56 -20.95 0.56 -11.26
CA ALA A 56 -20.65 1.99 -11.39
C ALA A 56 -21.22 2.80 -10.21
N GLY A 57 -21.40 4.12 -10.40
CA GLY A 57 -22.04 5.01 -9.43
C GLY A 57 -21.30 5.10 -8.10
N ILE A 58 -22.02 5.50 -7.05
CA ILE A 58 -21.46 5.59 -5.69
C ILE A 58 -20.89 4.25 -5.20
N GLN A 59 -21.41 3.12 -5.68
CA GLN A 59 -20.92 1.79 -5.31
C GLN A 59 -19.49 1.58 -5.82
N ALA A 60 -19.21 1.93 -7.08
CA ALA A 60 -17.85 1.90 -7.63
C ALA A 60 -16.93 2.90 -6.92
N ASP A 61 -17.46 4.08 -6.59
CA ASP A 61 -16.71 5.13 -5.90
C ASP A 61 -16.27 4.68 -4.49
N LEU A 62 -17.21 4.14 -3.70
CA LEU A 62 -16.96 3.57 -2.37
C LEU A 62 -15.95 2.42 -2.44
N LYS A 63 -16.17 1.46 -3.34
CA LYS A 63 -15.28 0.29 -3.52
C LYS A 63 -13.88 0.72 -3.93
N THR A 64 -13.77 1.71 -4.83
CA THR A 64 -12.48 2.25 -5.25
C THR A 64 -11.76 2.93 -4.10
N CYS A 65 -12.43 3.83 -3.36
CA CYS A 65 -11.81 4.52 -2.24
C CYS A 65 -11.36 3.53 -1.14
N ALA A 66 -12.18 2.51 -0.85
CA ALA A 66 -11.82 1.42 0.04
C ALA A 66 -10.57 0.66 -0.45
N ALA A 67 -10.51 0.32 -1.75
CA ALA A 67 -9.33 -0.30 -2.37
C ALA A 67 -8.05 0.55 -2.26
N ARG A 68 -8.21 1.88 -2.11
CA ARG A 68 -7.12 2.85 -1.97
C ARG A 68 -6.84 3.28 -0.53
N GLY A 69 -7.55 2.72 0.46
CA GLY A 69 -7.37 3.02 1.88
C GLY A 69 -7.84 4.42 2.27
N VAL A 70 -8.90 4.92 1.64
CA VAL A 70 -9.44 6.28 1.82
C VAL A 70 -10.88 6.18 2.31
N TYR A 71 -11.25 7.00 3.30
CA TYR A 71 -12.63 7.08 3.76
C TYR A 71 -13.47 7.79 2.69
N CYS A 72 -14.63 7.23 2.38
CA CYS A 72 -15.49 7.74 1.32
C CYS A 72 -16.93 7.89 1.82
N SER A 73 -17.40 9.12 1.85
CA SER A 73 -18.81 9.46 2.09
C SER A 73 -19.52 9.67 0.75
N THR A 74 -20.86 9.68 0.79
CA THR A 74 -21.67 9.81 -0.42
C THR A 74 -22.81 10.80 -0.25
N VAL A 75 -23.13 11.49 -1.34
CA VAL A 75 -24.37 12.22 -1.57
C VAL A 75 -25.03 11.58 -2.79
N ILE A 76 -26.24 11.08 -2.62
CA ILE A 76 -26.97 10.37 -3.67
C ILE A 76 -27.79 11.39 -4.48
N THR A 77 -27.55 11.45 -5.78
CA THR A 77 -28.27 12.35 -6.71
C THR A 77 -29.44 11.68 -7.43
N ALA A 78 -29.38 10.35 -7.59
CA ALA A 78 -30.45 9.52 -8.11
C ALA A 78 -30.22 8.06 -7.73
N ILE A 79 -31.26 7.25 -7.83
CA ILE A 79 -31.22 5.80 -7.69
C ILE A 79 -31.60 5.20 -9.03
N THR A 80 -30.76 4.35 -9.61
CA THR A 80 -31.06 3.65 -10.86
C THR A 80 -31.46 2.21 -10.57
N ALA A 81 -32.58 1.78 -11.15
CA ALA A 81 -32.85 0.35 -11.34
C ALA A 81 -31.98 -0.09 -12.52
N GLN A 82 -30.83 -0.67 -12.22
CA GLN A 82 -29.79 -0.94 -13.21
C GLN A 82 -29.12 -2.29 -12.93
N ASN A 83 -28.71 -2.95 -14.00
CA ASN A 83 -27.92 -4.17 -13.96
C ASN A 83 -26.99 -4.24 -15.19
N THR A 84 -26.38 -5.40 -15.45
CA THR A 84 -25.42 -5.53 -16.56
C THR A 84 -26.04 -5.41 -17.95
N VAL A 85 -27.37 -5.53 -18.08
CA VAL A 85 -28.11 -5.39 -19.35
C VAL A 85 -28.42 -3.93 -19.67
N GLY A 86 -28.46 -3.04 -18.67
CA GLY A 86 -28.68 -1.61 -18.86
C GLY A 86 -29.45 -0.97 -17.71
N VAL A 87 -29.97 0.24 -17.95
CA VAL A 87 -30.81 1.00 -17.00
C VAL A 87 -32.28 0.75 -17.33
N GLN A 88 -33.07 0.36 -16.33
CA GLN A 88 -34.52 0.13 -16.46
C GLN A 88 -35.35 1.30 -15.95
N ASP A 89 -34.86 2.01 -14.93
CA ASP A 89 -35.55 3.17 -14.36
C ASP A 89 -34.56 4.07 -13.61
N VAL A 90 -34.91 5.35 -13.48
CA VAL A 90 -34.13 6.37 -12.77
C VAL A 90 -35.04 7.20 -11.87
N ASN A 91 -34.82 7.10 -10.57
CA ASN A 91 -35.49 7.95 -9.58
C ASN A 91 -34.56 9.07 -9.11
N ILE A 92 -34.85 10.31 -9.50
CA ILE A 92 -34.04 11.48 -9.16
C ILE A 92 -34.32 11.91 -7.71
N VAL A 93 -33.26 12.12 -6.93
CA VAL A 93 -33.39 12.63 -5.56
C VAL A 93 -33.73 14.11 -5.60
N PRO A 94 -34.76 14.59 -4.86
CA PRO A 94 -35.10 16.01 -4.83
C PRO A 94 -33.93 16.91 -4.42
N GLU A 95 -33.76 18.03 -5.12
CA GLU A 95 -32.65 18.98 -4.94
C GLU A 95 -32.49 19.46 -3.49
N GLY A 96 -33.61 19.76 -2.82
CA GLY A 96 -33.59 20.14 -1.40
C GLY A 96 -33.05 19.04 -0.48
N PHE A 97 -33.21 17.77 -0.84
CA PHE A 97 -32.64 16.65 -0.08
C PHE A 97 -31.17 16.41 -0.45
N VAL A 98 -30.77 16.59 -1.70
CA VAL A 98 -29.35 16.62 -2.11
C VAL A 98 -28.58 17.70 -1.35
N SER A 99 -29.15 18.91 -1.23
CA SER A 99 -28.55 20.01 -0.45
C SER A 99 -28.37 19.63 1.02
N LYS A 100 -29.37 18.99 1.65
CA LYS A 100 -29.27 18.51 3.03
C LYS A 100 -28.16 17.47 3.19
N GLN A 101 -28.04 16.50 2.29
CA GLN A 101 -26.96 15.52 2.32
C GLN A 101 -25.57 16.18 2.22
N LEU A 102 -25.39 17.10 1.26
CA LEU A 102 -24.14 17.85 1.09
C LEU A 102 -23.76 18.61 2.36
N LYS A 103 -24.70 19.38 2.91
CA LYS A 103 -24.46 20.17 4.13
C LYS A 103 -24.15 19.29 5.34
N SER A 104 -24.84 18.17 5.49
CA SER A 104 -24.56 17.23 6.60
C SER A 104 -23.12 16.71 6.57
N VAL A 105 -22.57 16.39 5.39
CA VAL A 105 -21.20 15.87 5.29
C VAL A 105 -20.17 17.00 5.33
N LEU A 106 -20.35 18.03 4.50
CA LEU A 106 -19.35 19.10 4.30
C LEU A 106 -19.16 19.97 5.54
N SER A 107 -20.18 20.14 6.39
CA SER A 107 -20.07 20.97 7.59
C SER A 107 -19.41 20.27 8.79
N ASP A 108 -19.23 18.96 8.74
CA ASP A 108 -18.76 18.16 9.89
C ASP A 108 -17.48 17.37 9.60
N MET A 109 -17.41 16.72 8.43
CA MET A 109 -16.50 15.59 8.23
C MET A 109 -15.16 15.93 7.56
N GLN A 110 -14.81 17.22 7.43
CA GLN A 110 -13.54 17.71 6.86
C GLN A 110 -13.13 17.02 5.55
N VAL A 111 -13.99 17.07 4.53
CA VAL A 111 -13.76 16.46 3.22
C VAL A 111 -12.52 17.06 2.53
N ASP A 112 -11.60 16.21 2.05
CA ASP A 112 -10.44 16.65 1.27
C ASP A 112 -10.80 16.87 -0.19
N VAL A 113 -11.50 15.91 -0.80
CA VAL A 113 -11.76 15.90 -2.24
C VAL A 113 -13.22 15.58 -2.50
N VAL A 114 -13.86 16.35 -3.38
CA VAL A 114 -15.19 16.03 -3.90
C VAL A 114 -15.04 15.45 -5.29
N LYS A 115 -15.68 14.30 -5.52
CA LYS A 115 -15.79 13.67 -6.83
C LYS A 115 -17.24 13.74 -7.27
N THR A 116 -17.51 14.22 -8.49
CA THR A 116 -18.85 14.17 -9.06
C THR A 116 -18.97 13.01 -10.04
N GLY A 117 -20.13 12.37 -10.08
CA GLY A 117 -20.53 11.43 -11.13
C GLY A 117 -21.77 11.94 -11.85
N MET A 118 -22.78 11.09 -12.01
CA MET A 118 -24.05 11.47 -12.65
C MET A 118 -24.78 12.57 -11.85
N LEU A 119 -25.03 13.72 -12.51
CA LEU A 119 -25.82 14.84 -11.99
C LEU A 119 -27.06 15.02 -12.90
N PRO A 120 -28.26 14.55 -12.49
CA PRO A 120 -29.39 14.35 -13.39
C PRO A 120 -30.28 15.60 -13.59
N SER A 121 -30.01 16.72 -12.92
CA SER A 121 -30.74 17.98 -13.13
C SER A 121 -29.80 19.19 -13.01
N THR A 122 -30.19 20.29 -13.65
CA THR A 122 -29.50 21.58 -13.53
C THR A 122 -29.51 22.09 -12.09
N GLY A 123 -30.61 21.91 -11.36
CA GLY A 123 -30.69 22.35 -9.96
C GLY A 123 -29.80 21.55 -9.02
N ILE A 124 -29.53 20.26 -9.29
CA ILE A 124 -28.52 19.50 -8.54
C ILE A 124 -27.12 20.07 -8.78
N VAL A 125 -26.78 20.45 -10.02
CA VAL A 125 -25.48 21.09 -10.33
C VAL A 125 -25.36 22.41 -9.58
N GLN A 126 -26.42 23.22 -9.57
CA GLN A 126 -26.47 24.50 -8.87
C GLN A 126 -26.35 24.34 -7.35
N VAL A 127 -27.06 23.36 -6.76
CA VAL A 127 -26.95 23.03 -5.33
C VAL A 127 -25.52 22.64 -4.97
N LEU A 128 -24.87 21.81 -5.80
CA LEU A 128 -23.47 21.42 -5.58
C LEU A 128 -22.53 22.64 -5.66
N HIS A 129 -22.66 23.44 -6.72
CA HIS A 129 -21.88 24.66 -6.93
C HIS A 129 -21.98 25.62 -5.73
N GLN A 130 -23.19 25.85 -5.22
CA GLN A 130 -23.38 26.71 -4.04
C GLN A 130 -22.80 26.09 -2.76
N CYS A 131 -22.98 24.78 -2.55
CA CYS A 131 -22.41 24.12 -1.37
C CYS A 131 -20.88 24.11 -1.39
N LEU A 132 -20.23 23.96 -2.55
CA LEU A 132 -18.76 24.00 -2.64
C LEU A 132 -18.19 25.42 -2.51
N LYS A 133 -19.00 26.45 -2.77
CA LYS A 133 -18.65 27.85 -2.43
C LYS A 133 -18.76 28.11 -0.92
N GLU A 134 -19.78 27.55 -0.28
CA GLU A 134 -19.99 27.67 1.18
C GLU A 134 -18.96 26.84 1.96
N PHE A 135 -18.63 25.64 1.48
CA PHE A 135 -17.71 24.68 2.09
C PHE A 135 -16.61 24.29 1.09
N PRO A 136 -15.53 25.09 0.98
CA PRO A 136 -14.45 24.82 0.04
C PRO A 136 -13.70 23.53 0.41
N VAL A 137 -13.34 22.76 -0.60
CA VAL A 137 -12.54 21.53 -0.48
C VAL A 137 -11.19 21.69 -1.18
N ARG A 138 -10.25 20.77 -0.90
CA ARG A 138 -8.90 20.83 -1.45
C ARG A 138 -8.86 20.58 -2.96
N ALA A 139 -9.74 19.72 -3.46
CA ALA A 139 -9.86 19.47 -4.88
C ALA A 139 -11.29 19.05 -5.29
N LEU A 140 -11.70 19.45 -6.49
CA LEU A 140 -12.89 18.98 -7.17
C LEU A 140 -12.52 18.16 -8.42
N VAL A 141 -12.91 16.89 -8.45
CA VAL A 141 -12.76 16.00 -9.62
C VAL A 141 -14.13 15.80 -10.26
N VAL A 142 -14.29 16.27 -11.48
CA VAL A 142 -15.54 16.18 -12.24
C VAL A 142 -15.46 15.03 -13.24
N ASP A 143 -16.21 13.96 -13.02
CA ASP A 143 -16.48 12.92 -14.03
C ASP A 143 -17.79 13.29 -14.74
N PRO A 144 -17.77 13.85 -15.96
CA PRO A 144 -18.94 14.41 -16.61
C PRO A 144 -19.80 13.30 -17.23
N VAL A 145 -20.41 12.48 -16.38
CA VAL A 145 -21.22 11.33 -16.80
C VAL A 145 -22.49 11.83 -17.49
N MET A 146 -22.49 11.76 -18.81
CA MET A 146 -23.61 12.20 -19.66
C MET A 146 -24.41 11.04 -20.25
N VAL A 147 -23.79 9.87 -20.35
CA VAL A 147 -24.37 8.67 -20.95
C VAL A 147 -24.03 7.49 -20.05
N SER A 148 -24.98 6.59 -19.84
CA SER A 148 -24.73 5.35 -19.11
C SER A 148 -23.71 4.50 -19.87
N THR A 149 -23.04 3.59 -19.18
CA THR A 149 -22.15 2.63 -19.84
C THR A 149 -22.90 1.74 -20.85
N SER A 150 -24.22 1.55 -20.68
CA SER A 150 -25.12 0.88 -21.63
C SER A 150 -25.60 1.75 -22.80
N GLY A 151 -25.33 3.06 -22.79
CA GLY A 151 -25.63 3.98 -23.90
C GLY A 151 -26.85 4.89 -23.70
N ASP A 152 -27.50 4.85 -22.53
CA ASP A 152 -28.67 5.66 -22.21
C ASP A 152 -28.28 7.10 -21.88
N VAL A 153 -28.99 8.10 -22.43
CA VAL A 153 -28.70 9.51 -22.15
C VAL A 153 -29.11 9.84 -20.71
N LEU A 154 -28.14 10.30 -19.91
CA LEU A 154 -28.33 10.64 -18.49
C LEU A 154 -28.31 12.16 -18.24
N ALA A 155 -27.75 12.95 -19.17
CA ALA A 155 -27.73 14.40 -19.10
C ALA A 155 -28.18 15.03 -20.43
N GLY A 156 -29.20 15.89 -20.37
CA GLY A 156 -29.68 16.66 -21.53
C GLY A 156 -28.83 17.90 -21.83
N PRO A 157 -29.05 18.58 -22.98
CA PRO A 157 -28.27 19.75 -23.40
C PRO A 157 -28.23 20.90 -22.39
N THR A 158 -29.32 21.11 -21.65
CA THR A 158 -29.40 22.14 -20.60
C THR A 158 -28.47 21.86 -19.43
N ILE A 159 -28.28 20.59 -19.05
CA ILE A 159 -27.35 20.19 -17.99
C ILE A 159 -25.91 20.43 -18.44
N ILE A 160 -25.60 20.19 -19.71
CA ILE A 160 -24.25 20.42 -20.27
C ILE A 160 -23.85 21.90 -20.16
N SER A 161 -24.74 22.83 -20.53
CA SER A 161 -24.46 24.27 -20.42
C SER A 161 -24.22 24.68 -18.96
N VAL A 162 -25.04 24.22 -18.01
CA VAL A 162 -24.84 24.52 -16.59
C VAL A 162 -23.53 23.90 -16.05
N LEU A 163 -23.17 22.68 -16.49
CA LEU A 163 -21.88 22.09 -16.14
C LEU A 163 -20.71 22.96 -16.62
N GLN A 164 -20.75 23.43 -17.87
CA GLN A 164 -19.73 24.29 -18.47
C GLN A 164 -19.60 25.64 -17.78
N GLU A 165 -20.73 26.26 -17.45
CA GLU A 165 -20.77 27.62 -16.89
C GLU A 165 -20.49 27.67 -15.39
N GLU A 166 -20.96 26.66 -14.62
CA GLU A 166 -20.88 26.68 -13.16
C GLU A 166 -19.83 25.72 -12.58
N LEU A 167 -19.73 24.49 -13.11
CA LEU A 167 -18.95 23.43 -12.47
C LEU A 167 -17.53 23.28 -13.02
N LEU A 168 -17.34 23.29 -14.35
CA LEU A 168 -16.01 23.17 -14.96
C LEU A 168 -15.03 24.27 -14.51
N PRO A 169 -15.43 25.55 -14.34
CA PRO A 169 -14.53 26.59 -13.84
C PRO A 169 -14.04 26.36 -12.40
N MET A 170 -14.73 25.52 -11.62
CA MET A 170 -14.30 25.15 -10.27
C MET A 170 -13.43 23.88 -10.25
N ALA A 171 -13.40 23.12 -11.34
CA ALA A 171 -12.80 21.79 -11.36
C ALA A 171 -11.27 21.86 -11.30
N ASP A 172 -10.67 21.09 -10.39
CA ASP A 172 -9.24 20.82 -10.40
C ASP A 172 -8.88 19.79 -11.47
N LEU A 173 -9.80 18.87 -11.77
CA LEU A 173 -9.68 17.90 -12.87
C LEU A 173 -11.05 17.60 -13.47
N VAL A 174 -11.12 17.50 -14.79
CA VAL A 174 -12.27 16.93 -15.51
C VAL A 174 -11.81 15.68 -16.27
N THR A 175 -12.57 14.59 -16.18
CA THR A 175 -12.18 13.28 -16.74
C THR A 175 -13.13 12.77 -17.84
N PRO A 176 -13.37 13.48 -18.96
CA PRO A 176 -14.32 13.02 -19.97
C PRO A 176 -13.79 11.82 -20.77
N ASN A 177 -14.66 10.89 -21.15
CA ASN A 177 -14.39 9.95 -22.25
C ASN A 177 -14.59 10.65 -23.61
N LEU A 178 -14.37 9.95 -24.73
CA LEU A 178 -14.52 10.53 -26.07
C LEU A 178 -15.93 11.07 -26.35
N LYS A 179 -16.97 10.35 -25.92
CA LYS A 179 -18.37 10.77 -26.13
C LYS A 179 -18.72 11.99 -25.30
N GLU A 180 -18.28 12.01 -24.04
CA GLU A 180 -18.46 13.12 -23.11
C GLU A 180 -17.67 14.35 -23.56
N ALA A 181 -16.43 14.18 -24.02
CA ALA A 181 -15.61 15.26 -24.56
C ALA A 181 -16.24 15.84 -25.85
N SER A 182 -16.75 14.98 -26.73
CA SER A 182 -17.49 15.40 -27.93
C SER A 182 -18.73 16.22 -27.54
N ALA A 183 -19.53 15.74 -26.59
CA ALA A 183 -20.73 16.43 -26.12
C ALA A 183 -20.42 17.78 -25.46
N LEU A 184 -19.38 17.86 -24.63
CA LEU A 184 -18.86 19.12 -24.08
C LEU A 184 -18.41 20.09 -25.18
N LEU A 185 -17.95 19.59 -26.33
CA LEU A 185 -17.48 20.42 -27.45
C LEU A 185 -18.54 20.59 -28.54
N GLY A 186 -19.83 20.46 -28.20
CA GLY A 186 -20.92 20.71 -29.14
C GLY A 186 -21.07 19.66 -30.24
N GLY A 187 -20.70 18.40 -29.95
CA GLY A 187 -20.82 17.27 -30.89
C GLY A 187 -19.63 17.11 -31.84
N MET A 188 -18.48 17.72 -31.54
CA MET A 188 -17.27 17.59 -32.33
C MET A 188 -16.83 16.12 -32.43
N PRO A 189 -16.60 15.54 -33.63
CA PRO A 189 -16.15 14.16 -33.76
C PRO A 189 -14.69 14.00 -33.32
N LEU A 190 -14.43 13.03 -32.43
CA LEU A 190 -13.08 12.72 -31.92
C LEU A 190 -12.70 11.30 -32.35
N LYS A 191 -11.77 11.16 -33.28
CA LYS A 191 -11.38 9.86 -33.88
C LYS A 191 -9.91 9.52 -33.70
N THR A 192 -9.07 10.50 -33.41
CA THR A 192 -7.62 10.34 -33.33
C THR A 192 -7.05 10.85 -32.01
N ILE A 193 -5.83 10.42 -31.69
CA ILE A 193 -5.07 10.94 -30.53
C ILE A 193 -4.84 12.46 -30.68
N SER A 194 -4.69 12.97 -31.90
CA SER A 194 -4.59 14.41 -32.16
C SER A 194 -5.87 15.15 -31.80
N ASP A 195 -7.03 14.57 -32.13
CA ASP A 195 -8.33 15.14 -31.75
C ASP A 195 -8.49 15.17 -30.23
N MET A 196 -8.05 14.12 -29.53
CA MET A 196 -8.08 14.08 -28.07
C MET A 196 -7.20 15.15 -27.43
N ARG A 197 -6.00 15.41 -27.98
CA ARG A 197 -5.14 16.51 -27.54
C ARG A 197 -5.84 17.85 -27.70
N HIS A 198 -6.43 18.08 -28.87
CA HIS A 198 -7.16 19.31 -29.15
C HIS A 198 -8.35 19.49 -28.21
N ALA A 199 -9.12 18.42 -27.99
CA ALA A 199 -10.23 18.40 -27.06
C ALA A 199 -9.79 18.70 -25.62
N ALA A 200 -8.66 18.15 -25.16
CA ALA A 200 -8.13 18.45 -23.83
C ALA A 200 -7.83 19.95 -23.66
N THR A 201 -7.23 20.58 -24.68
CA THR A 201 -6.96 22.02 -24.68
C THR A 201 -8.24 22.86 -24.69
N LEU A 202 -9.23 22.51 -25.52
CA LEU A 202 -10.50 23.25 -25.59
C LEU A 202 -11.31 23.13 -24.29
N ILE A 203 -11.35 21.94 -23.68
CA ILE A 203 -12.05 21.74 -22.40
C ILE A 203 -11.33 22.49 -21.27
N HIS A 204 -10.00 22.58 -21.30
CA HIS A 204 -9.25 23.40 -20.34
C HIS A 204 -9.62 24.90 -20.45
N GLN A 205 -9.84 25.41 -21.68
CA GLN A 205 -10.28 26.79 -21.89
C GLN A 205 -11.68 27.09 -21.32
N MET A 206 -12.47 26.06 -20.99
CA MET A 206 -13.74 26.22 -20.28
C MET A 206 -13.56 26.45 -18.76
N GLY A 207 -12.32 26.42 -18.25
CA GLY A 207 -11.98 26.85 -16.89
C GLY A 207 -11.41 25.77 -15.97
N SER A 208 -11.44 24.49 -16.35
CA SER A 208 -10.86 23.42 -15.53
C SER A 208 -9.34 23.55 -15.45
N LYS A 209 -8.75 23.36 -14.25
CA LYS A 209 -7.29 23.44 -14.09
C LYS A 209 -6.54 22.34 -14.84
N ASN A 210 -7.11 21.14 -14.87
CA ASN A 210 -6.52 19.99 -15.57
C ASN A 210 -7.62 19.21 -16.33
N VAL A 211 -7.24 18.52 -17.41
CA VAL A 211 -8.17 17.70 -18.20
C VAL A 211 -7.54 16.34 -18.49
N LEU A 212 -8.30 15.27 -18.30
CA LEU A 212 -7.94 13.91 -18.67
C LEU A 212 -8.96 13.33 -19.65
N VAL A 213 -8.67 13.41 -20.95
CA VAL A 213 -9.51 12.80 -21.98
C VAL A 213 -9.18 11.30 -22.06
N LYS A 214 -10.15 10.47 -21.67
CA LYS A 214 -10.03 9.00 -21.62
C LYS A 214 -10.24 8.43 -23.03
N GLY A 215 -9.28 7.67 -23.55
CA GLY A 215 -9.32 7.14 -24.92
C GLY A 215 -9.58 5.65 -25.03
N GLY A 216 -10.03 4.99 -23.95
CA GLY A 216 -10.41 3.57 -23.96
C GLY A 216 -11.42 3.19 -25.06
N ASP A 217 -12.18 4.15 -25.58
CA ASP A 217 -13.18 3.96 -26.65
C ASP A 217 -12.67 4.32 -28.05
N LEU A 218 -11.37 4.63 -28.23
CA LEU A 218 -10.78 4.87 -29.55
C LEU A 218 -10.99 3.64 -30.45
N PRO A 219 -11.62 3.78 -31.63
CA PRO A 219 -11.78 2.68 -32.58
C PRO A 219 -10.42 2.13 -33.04
N ASP A 220 -10.35 0.81 -33.26
CA ASP A 220 -9.24 0.13 -33.93
C ASP A 220 -7.83 0.33 -33.35
N SER A 221 -7.71 0.81 -32.10
CA SER A 221 -6.42 0.95 -31.42
C SER A 221 -6.09 -0.26 -30.54
N LEU A 222 -4.90 -0.84 -30.75
CA LEU A 222 -4.34 -1.86 -29.86
C LEU A 222 -3.96 -1.31 -28.48
N ASP A 223 -3.82 0.02 -28.37
CA ASP A 223 -3.51 0.72 -27.14
C ASP A 223 -4.76 1.40 -26.55
N ALA A 224 -4.78 1.54 -25.22
CA ALA A 224 -5.65 2.46 -24.52
C ALA A 224 -4.82 3.70 -24.14
N VAL A 225 -5.03 4.79 -24.90
CA VAL A 225 -4.30 6.05 -24.73
C VAL A 225 -5.19 7.06 -24.04
N ASP A 226 -4.75 7.62 -22.93
CA ASP A 226 -5.40 8.76 -22.29
C ASP A 226 -4.54 10.00 -22.44
N ILE A 227 -5.17 11.17 -22.62
CA ILE A 227 -4.49 12.46 -22.75
C ILE A 227 -4.73 13.30 -21.52
N PHE A 228 -3.66 13.58 -20.78
CA PHE A 228 -3.66 14.49 -19.65
C PHE A 228 -3.07 15.84 -20.07
N PHE A 229 -3.76 16.93 -19.73
CA PHE A 229 -3.31 18.30 -19.95
C PHE A 229 -3.44 19.10 -18.66
N ASP A 230 -2.36 19.75 -18.22
CA ASP A 230 -2.31 20.54 -16.98
C ASP A 230 -2.36 22.07 -17.23
N GLY A 231 -2.67 22.47 -18.46
CA GLY A 231 -2.64 23.86 -18.92
C GLY A 231 -1.30 24.29 -19.52
N LYS A 232 -0.24 23.49 -19.40
CA LYS A 232 1.08 23.75 -19.98
C LYS A 232 1.57 22.58 -20.82
N ASP A 233 1.61 21.40 -20.23
CA ASP A 233 2.19 20.19 -20.79
C ASP A 233 1.11 19.17 -21.12
N LEU A 234 1.24 18.56 -22.31
CA LEU A 234 0.41 17.45 -22.77
C LEU A 234 1.13 16.13 -22.53
N HIS A 235 0.52 15.25 -21.75
CA HIS A 235 1.04 13.93 -21.43
C HIS A 235 0.16 12.83 -22.02
N GLU A 236 0.77 11.94 -22.79
CA GLU A 236 0.12 10.71 -23.23
C GLU A 236 0.37 9.59 -22.22
N LEU A 237 -0.70 8.93 -21.79
CA LEU A 237 -0.64 7.77 -20.91
C LEU A 237 -1.07 6.55 -21.70
N ARG A 238 -0.11 5.72 -22.10
CA ARG A 238 -0.35 4.51 -22.90
C ARG A 238 -0.33 3.25 -22.05
N SER A 239 -1.24 2.34 -22.35
CA SER A 239 -1.27 0.97 -21.83
C SER A 239 -1.85 0.04 -22.90
N SER A 240 -1.50 -1.24 -22.86
CA SER A 240 -2.12 -2.23 -23.76
C SER A 240 -3.63 -2.32 -23.49
N ARG A 241 -4.43 -2.39 -24.56
CA ARG A 241 -5.88 -2.59 -24.42
C ARG A 241 -6.18 -3.98 -23.86
N ILE A 242 -6.92 -4.03 -22.76
CA ILE A 242 -7.36 -5.30 -22.14
C ILE A 242 -8.67 -5.71 -22.79
N LYS A 243 -8.68 -6.84 -23.50
CA LYS A 243 -9.90 -7.44 -24.05
C LYS A 243 -10.69 -8.12 -22.92
N SER A 244 -11.72 -7.44 -22.43
CA SER A 244 -12.68 -7.99 -21.46
C SER A 244 -14.05 -7.39 -21.68
N ARG A 245 -15.11 -8.14 -21.34
CA ARG A 245 -16.47 -7.59 -21.22
C ARG A 245 -16.68 -6.84 -19.90
N ASN A 246 -15.78 -7.00 -18.93
CA ASN A 246 -15.97 -6.52 -17.57
C ASN A 246 -15.49 -5.07 -17.42
N THR A 247 -16.09 -4.15 -18.18
CA THR A 247 -15.71 -2.73 -18.30
C THR A 247 -16.68 -1.77 -17.63
N HIS A 248 -17.78 -2.29 -17.06
CA HIS A 248 -18.79 -1.46 -16.39
C HIS A 248 -18.18 -0.73 -15.19
N GLY A 249 -18.32 0.60 -15.16
CA GLY A 249 -17.81 1.47 -14.09
C GLY A 249 -16.32 1.83 -14.16
N THR A 250 -15.63 1.57 -15.27
CA THR A 250 -14.21 1.94 -15.47
C THR A 250 -13.98 3.45 -15.30
N GLY A 251 -14.85 4.28 -15.89
CA GLY A 251 -14.79 5.74 -15.76
C GLY A 251 -14.93 6.23 -14.32
N CYS A 252 -16.00 5.81 -13.62
CA CYS A 252 -16.25 6.20 -12.23
C CYS A 252 -15.10 5.78 -11.32
N SER A 253 -14.60 4.55 -11.49
CA SER A 253 -13.48 4.02 -10.72
C SER A 253 -12.17 4.76 -10.99
N LEU A 254 -11.94 5.20 -12.23
CA LEU A 254 -10.76 5.98 -12.58
C LEU A 254 -10.78 7.33 -11.86
N ALA A 255 -11.88 8.07 -11.95
CA ALA A 255 -12.05 9.37 -11.28
C ALA A 255 -11.99 9.23 -9.75
N SER A 256 -12.58 8.18 -9.19
CA SER A 256 -12.55 7.90 -7.75
C SER A 256 -11.15 7.50 -7.26
N CYS A 257 -10.37 6.77 -8.06
CA CYS A 257 -9.00 6.44 -7.71
C CYS A 257 -8.12 7.69 -7.71
N ILE A 258 -8.29 8.59 -8.69
CA ILE A 258 -7.60 9.89 -8.71
C ILE A 258 -7.97 10.69 -7.46
N SER A 259 -9.26 10.78 -7.15
CA SER A 259 -9.76 11.51 -5.98
C SER A 259 -9.16 10.97 -4.67
N ALA A 260 -9.04 9.66 -4.54
CA ALA A 260 -8.42 9.02 -3.39
C ALA A 260 -6.90 9.30 -3.28
N GLU A 261 -6.17 9.27 -4.40
CA GLU A 261 -4.74 9.62 -4.42
C GLU A 261 -4.51 11.10 -4.10
N LEU A 262 -5.39 11.97 -4.63
CA LEU A 262 -5.39 13.37 -4.27
C LEU A 262 -5.61 13.49 -2.77
N ALA A 263 -6.68 12.94 -2.17
CA ALA A 263 -6.92 13.03 -0.73
C ALA A 263 -5.69 12.64 0.11
N LYS A 264 -4.91 11.64 -0.32
CA LYS A 264 -3.64 11.19 0.31
C LYS A 264 -2.45 12.14 0.16
N GLY A 265 -2.56 13.19 -0.65
CA GLY A 265 -1.53 14.20 -0.87
C GLY A 265 -0.73 14.02 -2.16
N SER A 266 -1.12 13.11 -3.05
CA SER A 266 -0.43 12.96 -4.34
C SER A 266 -0.58 14.19 -5.22
N SER A 267 0.42 14.46 -6.05
CA SER A 267 0.27 15.43 -7.15
C SER A 267 -0.72 14.93 -8.20
N MET A 268 -1.32 15.86 -8.95
CA MET A 268 -2.35 15.54 -9.96
C MET A 268 -1.88 14.49 -10.96
N PHE A 269 -0.72 14.69 -11.59
CA PHE A 269 -0.20 13.75 -12.57
C PHE A 269 0.15 12.38 -11.97
N SER A 270 0.64 12.33 -10.73
CA SER A 270 0.90 11.06 -10.03
C SER A 270 -0.40 10.33 -9.69
N ALA A 271 -1.45 11.05 -9.29
CA ALA A 271 -2.78 10.49 -9.05
C ALA A 271 -3.39 9.88 -10.33
N VAL A 272 -3.26 10.57 -11.47
CA VAL A 272 -3.69 10.08 -12.79
C VAL A 272 -2.92 8.82 -13.21
N LYS A 273 -1.60 8.79 -13.03
CA LYS A 273 -0.80 7.58 -13.34
C LYS A 273 -1.20 6.39 -12.46
N ALA A 274 -1.40 6.62 -11.17
CA ALA A 274 -1.82 5.58 -10.23
C ALA A 274 -3.21 5.04 -10.56
N SER A 275 -4.16 5.88 -10.99
CA SER A 275 -5.50 5.43 -11.37
C SER A 275 -5.50 4.59 -12.63
N LYS A 276 -4.72 4.96 -13.65
CA LYS A 276 -4.59 4.14 -14.87
C LYS A 276 -4.04 2.75 -14.56
N GLN A 277 -3.01 2.65 -13.72
CA GLN A 277 -2.46 1.38 -13.26
C GLN A 277 -3.47 0.56 -12.44
N PHE A 278 -4.27 1.22 -11.60
CA PHE A 278 -5.32 0.57 -10.82
C PHE A 278 -6.37 -0.08 -11.74
N ILE A 279 -6.89 0.67 -12.72
CA ILE A 279 -7.89 0.17 -13.67
C ILE A 279 -7.33 -0.97 -14.52
N GLU A 280 -6.11 -0.83 -15.03
CA GLU A 280 -5.46 -1.87 -15.82
C GLU A 280 -5.36 -3.19 -15.03
N ARG A 281 -4.91 -3.12 -13.77
CA ARG A 281 -4.83 -4.29 -12.90
C ARG A 281 -6.19 -4.90 -12.62
N ALA A 282 -7.18 -4.07 -12.30
CA ALA A 282 -8.53 -4.54 -11.97
C ALA A 282 -9.21 -5.22 -13.17
N LEU A 283 -9.09 -4.65 -14.38
CA LEU A 283 -9.60 -5.25 -15.61
C LEU A 283 -8.90 -6.56 -15.95
N ARG A 284 -7.57 -6.63 -15.80
CA ARG A 284 -6.80 -7.85 -16.07
C ARG A 284 -7.18 -8.98 -15.11
N TYR A 285 -7.29 -8.68 -13.82
CA TYR A 285 -7.72 -9.66 -12.81
C TYR A 285 -9.15 -10.14 -13.08
N SER A 286 -10.02 -9.23 -13.46
CA SER A 286 -11.45 -9.49 -13.57
C SER A 286 -11.86 -10.05 -14.92
N LYS A 287 -10.92 -10.31 -15.84
CA LYS A 287 -11.24 -10.58 -17.25
C LYS A 287 -12.22 -11.77 -17.43
N ASP A 288 -12.12 -12.76 -16.55
CA ASP A 288 -12.88 -14.01 -16.58
C ASP A 288 -14.05 -14.04 -15.56
N ILE A 289 -14.29 -12.94 -14.82
CA ILE A 289 -15.40 -12.87 -13.87
C ILE A 289 -16.74 -12.99 -14.62
N ASN A 290 -17.62 -13.87 -14.13
CA ASN A 290 -18.94 -14.06 -14.68
C ASN A 290 -20.05 -13.52 -13.77
N ILE A 291 -20.40 -12.24 -13.93
CA ILE A 291 -21.53 -11.61 -13.23
C ILE A 291 -22.48 -11.00 -14.27
N GLY A 292 -23.72 -11.49 -14.29
CA GLY A 292 -24.78 -11.05 -15.20
C GLY A 292 -24.52 -11.39 -16.68
N HIS A 293 -25.55 -11.16 -17.50
CA HIS A 293 -25.58 -11.59 -18.91
C HIS A 293 -25.55 -10.46 -19.93
N GLY A 294 -25.56 -9.20 -19.49
CA GLY A 294 -25.50 -8.08 -20.40
C GLY A 294 -24.10 -7.83 -21.01
N PRO A 295 -24.00 -6.86 -21.93
CA PRO A 295 -22.82 -6.66 -22.76
C PRO A 295 -21.60 -6.19 -21.96
N GLN A 296 -21.81 -5.52 -20.81
CA GLN A 296 -20.73 -5.03 -19.96
C GLN A 296 -20.93 -5.48 -18.51
N GLY A 297 -20.01 -6.31 -18.02
CA GLY A 297 -20.00 -6.78 -16.63
C GLY A 297 -19.17 -5.87 -15.71
N PRO A 298 -19.32 -5.99 -14.39
CA PRO A 298 -18.47 -5.29 -13.42
C PRO A 298 -17.09 -5.97 -13.29
N PHE A 299 -16.12 -5.24 -12.75
CA PHE A 299 -14.83 -5.78 -12.33
C PHE A 299 -14.62 -5.69 -10.82
N ASP A 300 -13.67 -6.47 -10.30
CA ASP A 300 -13.34 -6.50 -8.89
C ASP A 300 -12.38 -5.36 -8.50
N HIS A 301 -12.96 -4.35 -7.87
CA HIS A 301 -12.25 -3.17 -7.37
C HIS A 301 -11.29 -3.53 -6.22
N LEU A 302 -11.61 -4.60 -5.47
CA LEU A 302 -10.83 -5.11 -4.34
C LEU A 302 -9.89 -6.24 -4.76
N CYS A 303 -9.62 -6.40 -6.06
CA CYS A 303 -8.72 -7.44 -6.59
C CYS A 303 -7.37 -7.52 -5.85
N ARG A 304 -6.82 -6.38 -5.40
CA ARG A 304 -5.56 -6.34 -4.63
C ARG A 304 -5.66 -6.99 -3.25
N LEU A 305 -6.84 -6.92 -2.61
CA LEU A 305 -7.07 -7.57 -1.32
C LEU A 305 -7.19 -9.09 -1.48
N LYS A 306 -7.80 -9.54 -2.58
CA LYS A 306 -8.05 -10.96 -2.89
C LYS A 306 -6.89 -11.65 -3.60
N SER A 307 -6.07 -10.90 -4.32
CA SER A 307 -4.86 -11.42 -4.96
C SER A 307 -3.85 -11.95 -3.95
N ARG A 308 -4.02 -11.68 -2.65
CA ARG A 308 -3.25 -12.30 -1.57
C ARG A 308 -3.55 -13.79 -1.38
N GLU A 309 -4.73 -14.29 -1.76
CA GLU A 309 -5.10 -15.71 -1.64
C GLU A 309 -4.87 -16.52 -2.93
N GLN A 310 -4.68 -15.86 -4.08
CA GLN A 310 -4.50 -16.52 -5.39
C GLN A 310 -3.08 -16.39 -5.96
N SER A 311 -2.13 -15.74 -5.26
CA SER A 311 -0.73 -15.60 -5.71
C SER A 311 0.17 -16.68 -5.10
N SER A 312 -0.12 -17.95 -5.34
CA SER A 312 0.95 -18.95 -5.36
C SER A 312 1.80 -18.64 -6.60
N TYR A 313 2.90 -17.90 -6.39
CA TYR A 313 3.90 -17.51 -7.40
C TYR A 313 3.47 -16.47 -8.45
N SER A 314 3.45 -15.19 -8.06
CA SER A 314 3.89 -14.10 -8.93
C SER A 314 4.40 -12.92 -8.10
N GLN A 315 5.63 -12.50 -8.40
CA GLN A 315 6.47 -11.46 -7.78
C GLN A 315 5.80 -10.47 -6.80
N GLY A 316 6.33 -10.40 -5.57
CA GLY A 316 6.23 -9.21 -4.71
C GLY A 316 5.37 -9.32 -3.44
N CYS A 317 5.04 -10.52 -2.96
CA CYS A 317 4.45 -10.71 -1.63
C CYS A 317 5.38 -11.59 -0.80
N PHE A 318 5.85 -11.07 0.33
CA PHE A 318 6.61 -11.84 1.33
C PHE A 318 5.83 -13.07 1.79
N ASN A 319 6.42 -14.27 1.70
CA ASN A 319 5.86 -15.47 2.27
C ASN A 319 6.60 -15.81 3.58
N PRO A 320 5.92 -15.89 4.74
CA PRO A 320 6.57 -16.23 6.00
C PRO A 320 7.34 -17.56 5.99
N THR A 321 7.01 -18.50 5.11
CA THR A 321 7.76 -19.76 4.96
C THR A 321 9.15 -19.57 4.36
N ASP A 322 9.39 -18.45 3.67
CA ASP A 322 10.71 -18.15 3.09
C ASP A 322 11.77 -17.97 4.19
N LEU A 323 11.36 -17.64 5.43
CA LEU A 323 12.25 -17.47 6.57
C LEU A 323 12.85 -18.78 7.12
N PHE A 324 12.47 -19.95 6.59
CA PHE A 324 12.77 -21.26 7.17
C PHE A 324 14.27 -21.52 7.39
N LEU A 325 15.06 -21.53 6.31
CA LEU A 325 16.52 -21.54 6.36
C LEU A 325 17.04 -20.23 5.77
N TYR A 326 17.33 -19.29 6.66
CA TYR A 326 17.75 -17.95 6.31
C TYR A 326 19.28 -17.87 6.25
N ALA A 327 19.85 -17.74 5.06
CA ALA A 327 21.29 -17.62 4.85
C ALA A 327 21.74 -16.15 4.86
N VAL A 328 22.68 -15.80 5.74
CA VAL A 328 23.27 -14.46 5.81
C VAL A 328 24.74 -14.56 5.41
N THR A 329 25.15 -13.89 4.33
CA THR A 329 26.52 -13.98 3.82
C THR A 329 27.53 -13.27 4.74
N ASP A 330 28.80 -13.62 4.59
CA ASP A 330 29.93 -12.92 5.22
C ASP A 330 31.16 -13.08 4.31
N SER A 331 31.69 -11.97 3.78
CA SER A 331 32.83 -11.97 2.85
C SER A 331 34.10 -12.56 3.48
N GLY A 332 34.43 -12.16 4.71
CA GLY A 332 35.63 -12.65 5.40
C GLY A 332 35.61 -14.18 5.61
N MET A 333 34.44 -14.77 5.88
CA MET A 333 34.33 -16.23 5.96
C MET A 333 34.52 -16.90 4.60
N ASN A 334 33.95 -16.34 3.52
CA ASN A 334 34.08 -16.88 2.18
C ASN A 334 35.52 -16.79 1.65
N GLU A 335 36.23 -15.70 1.93
CA GLU A 335 37.64 -15.51 1.58
C GLU A 335 38.55 -16.57 2.21
N ARG A 336 38.29 -17.00 3.46
CA ARG A 336 39.05 -18.08 4.11
C ARG A 336 38.96 -19.42 3.39
N TRP A 337 37.93 -19.61 2.56
CA TRP A 337 37.69 -20.81 1.77
C TRP A 337 37.88 -20.58 0.27
N ASP A 338 38.52 -19.46 -0.13
CA ASP A 338 38.80 -19.07 -1.53
C ASP A 338 37.55 -19.14 -2.43
N ARG A 339 36.42 -18.62 -1.91
CA ARG A 339 35.10 -18.71 -2.56
C ARG A 339 34.51 -17.32 -2.77
N SER A 340 33.92 -17.08 -3.94
CA SER A 340 33.16 -15.86 -4.18
C SER A 340 31.82 -15.87 -3.44
N ILE A 341 31.27 -14.70 -3.11
CA ILE A 341 29.92 -14.60 -2.52
C ILE A 341 28.87 -15.21 -3.46
N THR A 342 29.02 -15.00 -4.76
CA THR A 342 28.12 -15.55 -5.78
C THR A 342 28.08 -17.08 -5.74
N ASP A 343 29.25 -17.75 -5.65
CA ASP A 343 29.33 -19.20 -5.55
C ASP A 343 28.78 -19.71 -4.21
N ALA A 344 29.05 -18.96 -3.14
CA ALA A 344 28.53 -19.27 -1.81
C ALA A 344 27.00 -19.19 -1.77
N VAL A 345 26.41 -18.14 -2.35
CA VAL A 345 24.96 -17.96 -2.47
C VAL A 345 24.35 -19.06 -3.31
N LYS A 346 24.94 -19.37 -4.47
CA LYS A 346 24.49 -20.48 -5.32
C LYS A 346 24.45 -21.80 -4.55
N ALA A 347 25.55 -22.16 -3.88
CA ALA A 347 25.64 -23.37 -3.10
C ALA A 347 24.64 -23.39 -1.91
N ALA A 348 24.39 -22.24 -1.28
CA ALA A 348 23.41 -22.16 -0.19
C ALA A 348 21.98 -22.40 -0.69
N VAL A 349 21.62 -21.78 -1.81
CA VAL A 349 20.30 -21.93 -2.46
C VAL A 349 20.09 -23.37 -2.93
N GLU A 350 21.05 -23.95 -3.65
CA GLU A 350 21.02 -25.37 -4.08
C GLU A 350 20.95 -26.33 -2.88
N GLY A 351 21.53 -25.92 -1.75
CA GLY A 351 21.51 -26.69 -0.51
C GLY A 351 20.22 -26.55 0.30
N GLY A 352 19.27 -25.71 -0.13
CA GLY A 352 17.96 -25.54 0.52
C GLY A 352 17.78 -24.27 1.34
N ALA A 353 18.65 -23.26 1.19
CA ALA A 353 18.35 -21.94 1.76
C ALA A 353 17.08 -21.35 1.12
N THR A 354 16.13 -20.94 1.95
CA THR A 354 14.82 -20.45 1.51
C THR A 354 14.74 -18.92 1.42
N ILE A 355 15.75 -18.23 1.95
CA ILE A 355 15.96 -16.79 1.79
C ILE A 355 17.45 -16.49 1.95
N VAL A 356 17.93 -15.48 1.21
CA VAL A 356 19.32 -15.03 1.27
C VAL A 356 19.38 -13.56 1.65
N GLN A 357 20.27 -13.20 2.55
CA GLN A 357 20.63 -11.82 2.84
C GLN A 357 22.10 -11.60 2.54
N ILE A 358 22.38 -10.67 1.63
CA ILE A 358 23.76 -10.27 1.38
C ILE A 358 24.17 -9.25 2.43
N ARG A 359 25.21 -9.59 3.17
CA ARG A 359 25.82 -8.73 4.18
C ARG A 359 27.30 -8.53 3.85
N GLU A 360 27.56 -7.40 3.19
CA GLU A 360 28.90 -6.93 2.88
C GLU A 360 29.23 -5.67 3.67
N LYS A 361 30.24 -5.75 4.53
CA LYS A 361 30.68 -4.61 5.37
C LYS A 361 31.85 -3.83 4.77
N ASP A 362 32.76 -4.56 4.12
CA ASP A 362 34.07 -4.03 3.72
C ASP A 362 34.18 -3.83 2.20
N ALA A 363 33.15 -4.19 1.43
CA ALA A 363 33.11 -4.02 -0.02
C ALA A 363 32.83 -2.57 -0.43
N LYS A 364 33.48 -2.11 -1.51
CA LYS A 364 33.14 -0.82 -2.13
C LYS A 364 31.73 -0.89 -2.73
N THR A 365 31.01 0.23 -2.70
CA THR A 365 29.63 0.34 -3.21
C THR A 365 29.43 -0.25 -4.62
N ARG A 366 30.37 0.00 -5.55
CA ARG A 366 30.30 -0.55 -6.91
C ARG A 366 30.39 -2.07 -6.93
N ASP A 367 31.34 -2.63 -6.19
CA ASP A 367 31.59 -4.07 -6.17
C ASP A 367 30.43 -4.80 -5.48
N PHE A 368 29.91 -4.22 -4.39
CA PHE A 368 28.71 -4.73 -3.72
C PHE A 368 27.50 -4.75 -4.67
N LEU A 369 27.28 -3.69 -5.44
CA LEU A 369 26.15 -3.62 -6.37
C LEU A 369 26.22 -4.72 -7.45
N GLU A 370 27.41 -4.97 -8.01
CA GLU A 370 27.59 -5.99 -9.06
C GLU A 370 27.46 -7.42 -8.52
N VAL A 371 27.98 -7.69 -7.31
CA VAL A 371 27.76 -8.96 -6.60
C VAL A 371 26.27 -9.14 -6.30
N ALA A 372 25.59 -8.11 -5.80
CA ALA A 372 24.16 -8.17 -5.48
C ALA A 372 23.31 -8.51 -6.70
N LYS A 373 23.53 -7.85 -7.84
CA LYS A 373 22.83 -8.16 -9.11
C LYS A 373 23.05 -9.60 -9.55
N SER A 374 24.27 -10.12 -9.40
CA SER A 374 24.61 -11.49 -9.77
C SER A 374 23.90 -12.51 -8.88
N CYS A 375 23.88 -12.25 -7.57
CA CYS A 375 23.17 -13.10 -6.60
C CYS A 375 21.65 -13.06 -6.77
N ILE A 376 21.08 -11.90 -7.12
CA ILE A 376 19.63 -11.76 -7.40
C ILE A 376 19.22 -12.68 -8.53
N LYS A 377 19.97 -12.70 -9.65
CA LYS A 377 19.68 -13.60 -10.78
C LYS A 377 19.67 -15.08 -10.36
N ILE A 378 20.62 -15.47 -9.52
CA ILE A 378 20.71 -16.86 -9.01
C ILE A 378 19.50 -17.18 -8.13
N CYS A 379 19.17 -16.30 -7.19
CA CYS A 379 18.08 -16.54 -6.25
C CYS A 379 16.72 -16.56 -6.97
N HIS A 380 16.48 -15.61 -7.89
CA HIS A 380 15.27 -15.57 -8.70
C HIS A 380 15.10 -16.81 -9.60
N ALA A 381 16.19 -17.35 -10.15
CA ALA A 381 16.14 -18.59 -10.92
C ALA A 381 15.67 -19.81 -10.10
N HIS A 382 15.80 -19.75 -8.77
CA HIS A 382 15.38 -20.80 -7.83
C HIS A 382 14.14 -20.42 -7.02
N GLY A 383 13.53 -19.26 -7.29
CA GLY A 383 12.37 -18.77 -6.52
C GLY A 383 12.70 -18.37 -5.08
N VAL A 384 13.97 -18.08 -4.78
CA VAL A 384 14.43 -17.66 -3.44
C VAL A 384 14.51 -16.12 -3.38
N PRO A 385 13.90 -15.46 -2.37
CA PRO A 385 14.05 -14.02 -2.20
C PRO A 385 15.44 -13.62 -1.70
N LEU A 386 15.92 -12.47 -2.16
CA LEU A 386 17.19 -11.88 -1.73
C LEU A 386 17.02 -10.50 -1.11
N LEU A 387 17.54 -10.35 0.12
CA LEU A 387 17.54 -9.10 0.87
C LEU A 387 18.94 -8.48 0.94
N ILE A 388 18.99 -7.15 0.98
CA ILE A 388 20.22 -6.40 1.25
C ILE A 388 20.26 -5.98 2.73
N ASN A 389 21.38 -6.26 3.39
CA ASN A 389 21.61 -5.84 4.78
C ASN A 389 21.94 -4.35 4.86
N ASP A 390 21.16 -3.58 5.63
CA ASP A 390 21.32 -2.17 6.03
C ASP A 390 21.32 -1.12 4.88
N ARG A 391 21.86 -1.45 3.70
CA ARG A 391 22.09 -0.53 2.57
C ARG A 391 20.89 -0.43 1.62
N ILE A 392 19.91 0.43 1.95
CA ILE A 392 18.72 0.66 1.09
C ILE A 392 19.11 1.18 -0.30
N ASP A 393 20.12 2.03 -0.38
CA ASP A 393 20.62 2.61 -1.63
C ASP A 393 21.05 1.52 -2.63
N ILE A 394 21.72 0.48 -2.14
CA ILE A 394 22.06 -0.70 -2.95
C ILE A 394 20.80 -1.46 -3.34
N ALA A 395 19.87 -1.69 -2.40
CA ALA A 395 18.62 -2.40 -2.67
C ALA A 395 17.78 -1.73 -3.75
N LEU A 396 17.69 -0.39 -3.75
CA LEU A 396 17.04 0.40 -4.79
C LEU A 396 17.78 0.27 -6.12
N ALA A 397 19.11 0.37 -6.11
CA ALA A 397 19.91 0.37 -7.34
C ALA A 397 19.94 -0.99 -8.06
N CYS A 398 19.79 -2.11 -7.34
CA CYS A 398 19.69 -3.44 -7.94
C CYS A 398 18.28 -4.03 -7.99
N ASP A 399 17.26 -3.28 -7.55
CA ASP A 399 15.88 -3.73 -7.44
C ASP A 399 15.71 -5.02 -6.62
N ALA A 400 16.46 -5.16 -5.52
CA ALA A 400 16.40 -6.32 -4.62
C ALA A 400 14.98 -6.58 -4.09
N ASP A 401 14.70 -7.80 -3.62
CA ASP A 401 13.37 -8.16 -3.10
C ASP A 401 13.03 -7.41 -1.81
N GLY A 402 14.05 -6.94 -1.08
CA GLY A 402 13.88 -6.13 0.11
C GLY A 402 15.16 -5.83 0.86
N VAL A 403 15.00 -5.42 2.12
CA VAL A 403 16.11 -5.13 3.04
C VAL A 403 15.87 -5.73 4.42
N HIS A 404 16.95 -5.92 5.15
CA HIS A 404 16.90 -6.15 6.59
C HIS A 404 17.70 -5.03 7.28
N VAL A 405 17.09 -4.38 8.27
CA VAL A 405 17.69 -3.24 8.99
C VAL A 405 17.82 -3.53 10.49
N GLY A 406 18.88 -3.01 11.09
CA GLY A 406 19.12 -3.01 12.52
C GLY A 406 18.53 -1.81 13.26
N GLN A 407 18.66 -1.81 14.58
CA GLN A 407 18.12 -0.78 15.47
C GLN A 407 18.85 0.58 15.39
N SER A 408 20.05 0.59 14.80
CA SER A 408 20.85 1.82 14.61
C SER A 408 20.83 2.31 13.17
N ASP A 409 20.10 1.61 12.30
CA ASP A 409 19.95 1.96 10.90
C ASP A 409 18.72 2.87 10.72
N ILE A 410 18.43 3.22 9.48
CA ILE A 410 17.24 3.99 9.13
C ILE A 410 15.95 3.28 9.59
N PRO A 411 14.98 3.99 10.19
CA PRO A 411 13.75 3.37 10.70
C PRO A 411 12.93 2.66 9.62
N ALA A 412 12.22 1.59 9.98
CA ALA A 412 11.48 0.78 9.01
C ALA A 412 10.36 1.54 8.29
N HIS A 413 9.72 2.52 8.93
CA HIS A 413 8.71 3.36 8.27
C HIS A 413 9.30 4.25 7.16
N GLU A 414 10.53 4.73 7.36
CA GLU A 414 11.29 5.48 6.36
C GLU A 414 11.73 4.56 5.21
N VAL A 415 12.22 3.36 5.53
CA VAL A 415 12.50 2.31 4.52
C VAL A 415 11.26 2.03 3.66
N ARG A 416 10.10 1.86 4.30
CA ARG A 416 8.82 1.58 3.62
C ARG A 416 8.41 2.71 2.69
N ARG A 417 8.63 3.96 3.08
CA ARG A 417 8.37 5.14 2.24
C ARG A 417 9.24 5.15 0.99
N LEU A 418 10.51 4.75 1.12
CA LEU A 418 11.49 4.76 0.02
C LEU A 418 11.35 3.55 -0.94
N LEU A 419 11.22 2.34 -0.40
CA LEU A 419 11.13 1.10 -1.19
C LEU A 419 9.72 0.82 -1.73
N GLY A 420 8.71 1.46 -1.14
CA GLY A 420 7.32 1.25 -1.49
C GLY A 420 6.69 -0.01 -0.85
N PRO A 421 5.42 -0.29 -1.18
CA PRO A 421 4.60 -1.25 -0.44
C PRO A 421 4.84 -2.72 -0.80
N ASN A 422 5.69 -3.02 -1.79
CA ASN A 422 5.83 -4.36 -2.35
C ASN A 422 7.18 -5.03 -2.01
N LYS A 423 8.11 -4.31 -1.37
CA LYS A 423 9.43 -4.84 -1.00
C LYS A 423 9.40 -5.39 0.43
N VAL A 424 10.21 -6.41 0.71
CA VAL A 424 10.29 -7.04 2.03
C VAL A 424 11.12 -6.17 2.98
N ILE A 425 10.66 -5.98 4.21
CA ILE A 425 11.40 -5.27 5.26
C ILE A 425 11.51 -6.15 6.48
N GLY A 426 12.73 -6.56 6.81
CA GLY A 426 13.07 -7.23 8.06
C GLY A 426 13.67 -6.26 9.08
N VAL A 427 13.34 -6.44 10.36
CA VAL A 427 13.91 -5.62 11.44
C VAL A 427 14.52 -6.49 12.53
N SER A 428 15.78 -6.25 12.90
CA SER A 428 16.41 -6.92 14.05
C SER A 428 15.80 -6.44 15.37
N CYS A 429 15.29 -7.35 16.20
CA CYS A 429 14.66 -7.05 17.50
C CYS A 429 15.26 -7.90 18.62
N LYS A 430 15.22 -7.39 19.86
CA LYS A 430 15.65 -8.09 21.09
C LYS A 430 14.62 -8.04 22.21
N THR A 431 13.69 -7.08 22.15
CA THR A 431 12.65 -6.87 23.17
C THR A 431 11.26 -6.84 22.54
N MET A 432 10.22 -6.92 23.39
CA MET A 432 8.82 -6.90 22.94
C MET A 432 8.45 -5.53 22.37
N GLU A 433 8.98 -4.46 22.95
CA GLU A 433 8.77 -3.07 22.51
C GLU A 433 9.35 -2.85 21.11
N GLN A 434 10.51 -3.42 20.82
CA GLN A 434 11.11 -3.37 19.48
C GLN A 434 10.28 -4.14 18.45
N ALA A 435 9.74 -5.29 18.83
CA ALA A 435 8.87 -6.07 17.95
C ALA A 435 7.55 -5.34 17.64
N GLU A 436 6.95 -4.69 18.63
CA GLU A 436 5.76 -3.86 18.44
C GLU A 436 6.05 -2.65 17.56
N GLN A 437 7.16 -1.95 17.79
CA GLN A 437 7.55 -0.81 16.96
C GLN A 437 7.81 -1.24 15.50
N ALA A 438 8.47 -2.38 15.28
CA ALA A 438 8.68 -2.90 13.93
C ALA A 438 7.37 -3.18 13.19
N TRP A 439 6.34 -3.66 13.89
CA TRP A 439 5.00 -3.85 13.32
C TRP A 439 4.32 -2.53 12.98
N ILE A 440 4.37 -1.55 13.88
CA ILE A 440 3.81 -0.19 13.65
C ILE A 440 4.48 0.47 12.45
N ASP A 441 5.80 0.30 12.32
CA ASP A 441 6.60 0.87 11.24
C ASP A 441 6.43 0.13 9.89
N GLY A 442 5.66 -0.95 9.85
CA GLY A 442 5.33 -1.67 8.62
C GLY A 442 6.41 -2.64 8.14
N ALA A 443 7.17 -3.24 9.06
CA ALA A 443 8.03 -4.39 8.76
C ALA A 443 7.19 -5.63 8.40
N ASP A 444 7.74 -6.51 7.57
CA ASP A 444 7.12 -7.76 7.15
C ASP A 444 7.47 -8.93 8.06
N TYR A 445 8.64 -8.88 8.71
CA TYR A 445 9.08 -9.83 9.73
C TYR A 445 10.11 -9.21 10.67
N ILE A 446 10.38 -9.90 11.78
CA ILE A 446 11.45 -9.53 12.70
C ILE A 446 12.52 -10.62 12.81
N GLY A 447 13.78 -10.21 12.85
CA GLY A 447 14.90 -11.05 13.26
C GLY A 447 15.11 -10.94 14.76
N CYS A 448 14.61 -11.90 15.54
CA CYS A 448 14.75 -11.88 16.99
C CYS A 448 16.05 -12.57 17.40
N GLY A 449 16.98 -11.88 18.07
CA GLY A 449 18.23 -12.56 18.35
C GLY A 449 19.29 -11.96 19.24
N GLY A 450 20.45 -12.64 19.18
CA GLY A 450 21.25 -12.94 20.37
C GLY A 450 20.75 -14.20 21.07
N VAL A 451 20.17 -15.18 20.35
CA VAL A 451 19.66 -16.41 20.98
C VAL A 451 20.80 -17.16 21.68
N TYR A 452 21.93 -17.28 21.00
CA TYR A 452 23.18 -17.81 21.56
C TYR A 452 24.33 -16.80 21.36
N PRO A 453 25.45 -16.96 22.09
CA PRO A 453 26.67 -16.19 21.86
C PRO A 453 27.15 -16.32 20.41
N THR A 454 27.72 -15.23 19.86
CA THR A 454 28.18 -15.19 18.47
C THR A 454 29.42 -14.32 18.32
N ASN A 455 30.28 -14.69 17.37
CA ASN A 455 31.47 -13.92 17.02
C ASN A 455 31.22 -12.86 15.92
N THR A 456 30.00 -12.79 15.36
CA THR A 456 29.72 -11.96 14.16
C THR A 456 29.31 -10.50 14.48
N LYS A 457 29.05 -10.16 15.75
CA LYS A 457 28.84 -8.79 16.27
C LYS A 457 29.50 -8.68 17.66
N ALA A 458 30.42 -7.73 17.84
CA ALA A 458 31.03 -7.45 19.14
C ALA A 458 29.98 -6.90 20.13
N ASN A 459 30.02 -7.32 21.41
CA ASN A 459 29.07 -6.93 22.48
C ASN A 459 27.58 -7.27 22.26
N ASN A 460 27.28 -8.42 21.64
CA ASN A 460 25.89 -8.84 21.47
C ASN A 460 25.31 -9.43 22.77
N LEU A 461 24.54 -8.65 23.54
CA LEU A 461 23.74 -9.18 24.65
C LEU A 461 22.83 -10.31 24.16
N THR A 462 22.93 -11.47 24.80
CA THR A 462 22.15 -12.66 24.47
C THR A 462 20.77 -12.63 25.13
N VAL A 463 19.74 -12.80 24.32
CA VAL A 463 18.32 -12.86 24.70
C VAL A 463 17.94 -14.27 25.20
N GLY A 464 18.64 -15.31 24.73
CA GLY A 464 18.37 -16.71 25.09
C GLY A 464 17.08 -17.26 24.47
N ILE A 465 16.83 -18.56 24.66
CA ILE A 465 15.60 -19.23 24.21
C ILE A 465 14.36 -18.60 24.85
N ASP A 466 14.39 -18.31 26.16
CA ASP A 466 13.22 -17.76 26.85
C ASP A 466 12.91 -16.33 26.42
N GLY A 467 13.92 -15.51 26.14
CA GLY A 467 13.70 -14.19 25.58
C GLY A 467 13.18 -14.26 24.14
N LEU A 468 13.67 -15.19 23.32
CA LEU A 468 13.11 -15.46 21.99
C LEU A 468 11.63 -15.83 22.10
N LYS A 469 11.26 -16.74 23.02
CA LYS A 469 9.86 -17.10 23.27
C LYS A 469 8.99 -15.90 23.62
N ARG A 470 9.46 -15.02 24.52
CA ARG A 470 8.71 -13.81 24.90
C ARG A 470 8.47 -12.88 23.71
N VAL A 471 9.51 -12.63 22.90
CA VAL A 471 9.39 -11.78 21.71
C VAL A 471 8.47 -12.41 20.68
N CYS A 472 8.56 -13.73 20.44
CA CYS A 472 7.64 -14.43 19.55
C CYS A 472 6.19 -14.30 20.02
N LEU A 473 5.91 -14.52 21.31
CA LEU A 473 4.54 -14.41 21.84
C LEU A 473 3.96 -12.99 21.75
N ALA A 474 4.80 -11.96 21.85
CA ALA A 474 4.38 -10.56 21.71
C ALA A 474 4.28 -10.09 20.24
N SER A 475 5.01 -10.72 19.33
CA SER A 475 5.14 -10.28 17.94
C SER A 475 3.88 -10.59 17.13
N LYS A 476 3.34 -9.55 16.48
CA LYS A 476 2.29 -9.68 15.44
C LYS A 476 2.87 -10.06 14.07
N LEU A 477 4.19 -10.04 13.94
CA LEU A 477 4.92 -10.38 12.74
C LEU A 477 5.53 -11.79 12.82
N PRO A 478 5.76 -12.46 11.69
CA PRO A 478 6.65 -13.61 11.62
C PRO A 478 8.02 -13.32 12.21
N VAL A 479 8.60 -14.32 12.87
CA VAL A 479 9.89 -14.22 13.56
C VAL A 479 10.87 -15.21 12.94
N VAL A 480 12.07 -14.74 12.63
CA VAL A 480 13.25 -15.59 12.39
C VAL A 480 14.20 -15.45 13.57
N ALA A 481 14.66 -16.57 14.12
CA ALA A 481 15.64 -16.56 15.21
C ALA A 481 17.03 -16.24 14.65
N ILE A 482 17.75 -15.29 15.24
CA ILE A 482 19.08 -14.87 14.77
C ILE A 482 20.15 -14.91 15.87
N GLY A 483 21.40 -15.11 15.49
CA GLY A 483 22.57 -15.01 16.38
C GLY A 483 22.94 -16.29 17.12
N GLY A 484 24.12 -16.82 16.76
CA GLY A 484 24.76 -17.98 17.42
C GLY A 484 24.14 -19.34 17.09
N ILE A 485 23.23 -19.40 16.11
CA ILE A 485 22.58 -20.63 15.67
C ILE A 485 23.49 -21.41 14.73
N ASN A 486 23.55 -22.73 14.91
CA ASN A 486 24.35 -23.66 14.13
C ASN A 486 23.73 -25.08 14.13
N HIS A 487 24.37 -26.02 13.44
CA HIS A 487 23.94 -27.41 13.30
C HIS A 487 23.61 -28.15 14.61
N THR A 488 24.22 -27.81 15.75
CA THR A 488 23.96 -28.50 17.02
C THR A 488 22.78 -27.94 17.80
N ASN A 489 22.32 -26.72 17.50
CA ASN A 489 21.31 -26.03 18.30
C ASN A 489 20.10 -25.53 17.50
N ALA A 490 20.14 -25.59 16.16
CA ALA A 490 19.03 -25.16 15.30
C ALA A 490 17.73 -25.95 15.55
N ALA A 491 17.83 -27.27 15.74
CA ALA A 491 16.69 -28.13 16.07
C ALA A 491 16.00 -27.69 17.38
N ALA A 492 16.77 -27.34 18.41
CA ALA A 492 16.23 -26.89 19.69
C ALA A 492 15.48 -25.54 19.57
N VAL A 493 15.91 -24.67 18.65
CA VAL A 493 15.23 -23.39 18.39
C VAL A 493 13.89 -23.64 17.68
N MET A 494 13.86 -24.48 16.64
CA MET A 494 12.59 -24.81 15.96
C MET A 494 11.66 -25.65 16.85
N GLY A 495 12.23 -26.45 17.74
CA GLY A 495 11.52 -27.24 18.74
C GLY A 495 10.76 -26.43 19.79
N ILE A 496 10.92 -25.10 19.82
CA ILE A 496 10.15 -24.19 20.69
C ILE A 496 8.63 -24.30 20.42
N GLY A 497 8.23 -24.63 19.19
CA GLY A 497 6.83 -24.90 18.85
C GLY A 497 5.91 -23.66 18.82
N ILE A 498 6.47 -22.45 18.75
CA ILE A 498 5.66 -21.23 18.64
C ILE A 498 5.26 -21.00 17.17
N PRO A 499 3.96 -20.83 16.84
CA PRO A 499 3.49 -20.77 15.45
C PRO A 499 4.07 -19.66 14.57
N ASN A 500 4.45 -18.52 15.15
CA ASN A 500 5.02 -17.40 14.40
C ASN A 500 6.56 -17.43 14.33
N LEU A 501 7.23 -18.38 14.98
CA LEU A 501 8.65 -18.66 14.74
C LEU A 501 8.77 -19.48 13.45
N ARG A 502 9.26 -18.84 12.38
CA ARG A 502 9.24 -19.41 11.03
C ARG A 502 10.55 -20.03 10.58
N GLY A 503 11.65 -19.76 11.27
CA GLY A 503 12.94 -20.34 10.91
C GLY A 503 14.12 -19.78 11.69
N VAL A 504 15.31 -20.07 11.19
CA VAL A 504 16.58 -19.65 11.79
C VAL A 504 17.47 -18.96 10.75
N ALA A 505 18.13 -17.88 11.16
CA ALA A 505 19.16 -17.22 10.38
C ALA A 505 20.55 -17.65 10.81
N VAL A 506 21.36 -18.05 9.84
CA VAL A 506 22.68 -18.62 10.04
C VAL A 506 23.72 -17.93 9.15
N VAL A 507 24.93 -17.79 9.70
CA VAL A 507 26.10 -17.19 9.03
C VAL A 507 27.21 -18.24 8.95
N SER A 508 27.98 -18.40 10.03
CA SER A 508 29.15 -19.29 10.08
C SER A 508 28.80 -20.77 9.92
N ALA A 509 27.60 -21.18 10.31
CA ALA A 509 27.15 -22.56 10.12
C ALA A 509 27.08 -22.96 8.64
N LEU A 510 26.93 -21.99 7.72
CA LEU A 510 26.95 -22.19 6.28
C LEU A 510 28.29 -21.76 5.68
N PHE A 511 28.68 -20.50 5.90
CA PHE A 511 29.75 -19.87 5.13
C PHE A 511 31.15 -20.11 5.70
N ASP A 512 31.28 -20.50 6.97
CA ASP A 512 32.55 -20.92 7.57
C ASP A 512 32.75 -22.44 7.49
N ARG A 513 32.53 -22.97 6.28
CA ARG A 513 32.59 -24.39 5.95
C ARG A 513 33.21 -24.57 4.57
N GLN A 514 33.94 -25.67 4.43
CA GLN A 514 34.53 -26.10 3.17
C GLN A 514 33.47 -26.27 2.07
N CYS A 515 32.34 -26.90 2.41
CA CYS A 515 31.23 -27.12 1.48
C CYS A 515 29.94 -26.48 2.01
N VAL A 516 29.53 -25.35 1.42
CA VAL A 516 28.27 -24.65 1.77
C VAL A 516 27.06 -25.49 1.40
N LEU A 517 27.09 -26.16 0.24
CA LEU A 517 25.99 -27.01 -0.24
C LEU A 517 25.62 -28.06 0.80
N GLU A 518 26.60 -28.85 1.23
CA GLU A 518 26.39 -29.87 2.26
C GLU A 518 25.94 -29.28 3.60
N ALA A 519 26.52 -28.14 4.00
CA ALA A 519 26.17 -27.49 5.25
C ALA A 519 24.70 -27.01 5.24
N ALA A 520 24.27 -26.40 4.13
CA ALA A 520 22.90 -25.96 3.92
C ALA A 520 21.94 -27.16 3.87
N SER A 521 22.27 -28.23 3.14
CA SER A 521 21.42 -29.43 3.05
C SER A 521 21.25 -30.14 4.40
N LYS A 522 22.34 -30.29 5.16
CA LYS A 522 22.29 -30.88 6.51
C LYS A 522 21.43 -30.04 7.45
N LEU A 523 21.59 -28.72 7.41
CA LEU A 523 20.83 -27.83 8.27
C LEU A 523 19.35 -27.78 7.87
N HIS A 524 19.04 -27.73 6.58
CA HIS A 524 17.66 -27.80 6.08
C HIS A 524 16.98 -29.10 6.53
N ALA A 525 17.63 -30.26 6.37
CA ALA A 525 17.10 -31.54 6.85
C ALA A 525 16.85 -31.53 8.37
N THR A 526 17.79 -31.01 9.15
CA THR A 526 17.66 -30.86 10.61
C THR A 526 16.43 -30.02 11.00
N LEU A 527 16.18 -28.92 10.27
CA LEU A 527 15.02 -28.06 10.52
C LEU A 527 13.71 -28.76 10.16
N VAL A 528 13.68 -29.49 9.05
CA VAL A 528 12.50 -30.28 8.62
C VAL A 528 12.14 -31.31 9.68
N GLU A 529 13.11 -32.11 10.13
CA GLU A 529 12.91 -33.12 11.19
C GLU A 529 12.41 -32.51 12.51
N ALA A 530 12.94 -31.35 12.90
CA ALA A 530 12.51 -30.65 14.11
C ALA A 530 11.06 -30.15 14.02
N THR A 531 10.60 -29.75 12.82
CA THR A 531 9.23 -29.28 12.61
C THR A 531 8.21 -30.42 12.47
N THR A 532 8.58 -31.58 11.92
CA THR A 532 7.68 -32.73 11.78
C THR A 532 7.47 -33.48 13.09
N SER A 533 8.44 -33.41 14.02
CA SER A 533 8.34 -34.06 15.34
C SER A 533 7.40 -33.35 16.34
N ASN A 534 6.84 -32.20 15.95
CA ASN A 534 5.97 -31.35 16.78
C ASN A 534 4.48 -31.36 16.34
N VAL A 535 4.10 -32.24 15.39
CA VAL A 535 2.72 -32.41 14.89
C VAL A 535 2.05 -33.61 15.53
#